data_AF-A0A7S2I1A7-F1
#
_entry.id   AF-A0A7S2I1A7-F1
#
_cell.length_a   1.000
_cell.length_b   1.000
_cell.length_c   1.000
_cell.angle_alpha   90.00
_cell.angle_beta   90.00
_cell.angle_gamma   90.00
#
_symmetry.space_group_name_H-M   'P 1'
#
loop_
_entity.id
_entity.type
_entity.pdbx_description
1 polymer ?
#
loop_
_entity_poly.entity_id
_entity_poly.type
_entity_poly.pdbx_seq_one_letter_code
_entity_poly.pdbx_strand_id
1 'polypeptide(L)'
;GEHVDNSFMLQYAQGFMQKLCEKLQATQHQGVREESVTCIGVIAGVIEKDFSLYYDSIMPVLKQIVMHAVGEKENRLRGKAFECMSLLGLAVGKEKFLPDAGEALTEMM
;
A
#
# COMPACT_ATOMS: atom_id res chain seq x y z
N GLY A 1 -6.67 16.13 16.47
CA GLY A 1 -6.15 15.17 15.49
C GLY A 1 -5.21 14.28 16.26
N GLU A 2 -5.67 13.09 16.61
CA GLU A 2 -4.96 12.21 17.54
C GLU A 2 -3.74 11.61 16.85
N HIS A 3 -2.56 12.01 17.30
CA HIS A 3 -1.34 11.28 17.00
C HIS A 3 -1.47 9.91 17.66
N VAL A 4 -1.73 8.88 16.86
CA VAL A 4 -1.56 7.52 17.34
C VAL A 4 -0.07 7.33 17.59
N ASP A 5 0.30 7.07 18.85
CA ASP A 5 1.69 6.81 19.22
C ASP A 5 2.22 5.66 18.35
N ASN A 6 3.31 5.91 17.64
CA ASN A 6 3.95 4.94 16.74
C ASN A 6 4.20 3.60 17.48
N SER A 7 4.60 3.70 18.76
CA SER A 7 4.81 2.57 19.67
C SER A 7 3.58 1.67 19.83
N PHE A 8 2.38 2.26 19.84
CA PHE A 8 1.12 1.54 19.98
C PHE A 8 0.70 0.87 18.67
N MET A 9 0.84 1.55 17.53
CA MET A 9 0.50 0.93 16.23
C MET A 9 1.41 -0.24 15.88
N LEU A 10 2.69 -0.17 16.23
CA LEU A 10 3.64 -1.26 15.98
C LEU A 10 3.20 -2.58 16.62
N GLN A 11 2.56 -2.54 17.79
CA GLN A 11 2.06 -3.74 18.48
C GLN A 11 0.98 -4.48 17.70
N TYR A 12 0.22 -3.77 16.87
CA TYR A 12 -0.89 -4.33 16.09
C TYR A 12 -0.59 -4.40 14.59
N ALA A 13 0.48 -3.75 14.13
CA ALA A 13 0.83 -3.63 12.71
C ALA A 13 0.90 -4.99 12.03
N GLN A 14 1.54 -5.99 12.64
CA GLN A 14 1.63 -7.33 12.06
C GLN A 14 0.25 -7.95 11.81
N GLY A 15 -0.65 -7.89 12.80
CA GLY A 15 -1.99 -8.45 12.69
C GLY A 15 -2.87 -7.71 11.69
N PHE A 16 -2.75 -6.38 11.62
CA PHE A 16 -3.45 -5.58 10.61
C PHE A 16 -2.93 -5.87 9.21
N MET A 17 -1.61 -5.85 9.01
CA MET A 17 -1.00 -6.09 7.71
C MET A 17 -1.37 -7.48 7.19
N GLN A 18 -1.30 -8.53 8.02
CA GLN A 18 -1.72 -9.87 7.62
C GLN A 18 -3.17 -9.90 7.10
N LYS A 19 -4.11 -9.33 7.87
CA LYS A 19 -5.54 -9.31 7.50
C LYS A 19 -5.81 -8.47 6.26
N LEU A 20 -5.19 -7.30 6.15
CA LEU A 20 -5.36 -6.40 5.01
C LEU A 20 -4.79 -7.02 3.72
N CYS A 21 -3.63 -7.66 3.79
CA CYS A 21 -3.05 -8.40 2.67
C CYS A 21 -3.95 -9.53 2.20
N GLU A 22 -4.48 -10.32 3.16
CA GLU A 22 -5.41 -11.40 2.87
C GLU A 22 -6.68 -10.85 2.18
N LYS A 23 -7.28 -9.79 2.71
CA LYS A 23 -8.48 -9.19 2.11
C LYS A 23 -8.22 -8.61 0.74
N LEU A 24 -7.09 -7.94 0.52
CA LEU A 24 -6.73 -7.37 -0.78
C LEU A 24 -6.63 -8.43 -1.88
N GLN A 25 -6.15 -9.63 -1.54
CA GLN A 25 -5.90 -10.71 -2.51
C GLN A 25 -7.08 -11.70 -2.64
N ALA A 26 -7.78 -12.00 -1.55
CA ALA A 26 -8.78 -13.08 -1.53
C ALA A 26 -10.19 -12.63 -1.94
N THR A 27 -10.54 -11.35 -1.76
CA THR A 27 -11.89 -10.87 -2.05
C THR A 27 -12.02 -10.34 -3.48
N GLN A 28 -13.19 -10.57 -4.09
CA GLN A 28 -13.58 -9.93 -5.35
C GLN A 28 -14.37 -8.63 -5.13
N HIS A 29 -14.70 -8.30 -3.89
CA HIS A 29 -15.46 -7.09 -3.57
C HIS A 29 -14.57 -5.84 -3.69
N GLN A 30 -14.75 -5.08 -4.77
CA GLN A 30 -13.90 -3.92 -5.12
C GLN A 30 -13.75 -2.93 -3.95
N GLY A 31 -14.84 -2.56 -3.27
CA GLY A 31 -14.76 -1.63 -2.13
C GLY A 31 -13.91 -2.12 -0.96
N VAL A 32 -13.80 -3.43 -0.75
CA VAL A 32 -12.94 -3.99 0.31
C VAL A 32 -11.48 -3.94 -0.13
N ARG A 33 -11.19 -4.23 -1.40
CA ARG A 33 -9.83 -4.12 -1.96
C ARG A 33 -9.35 -2.68 -1.91
N GLU A 34 -10.18 -1.75 -2.37
CA GLU A 34 -9.92 -0.30 -2.33
C GLU A 34 -9.58 0.18 -0.93
N GLU A 35 -10.37 -0.19 0.08
CA GLU A 35 -10.12 0.26 1.45
C GLU A 35 -8.95 -0.47 2.10
N SER A 36 -8.69 -1.72 1.72
CA SER A 36 -7.50 -2.44 2.18
C SER A 36 -6.21 -1.72 1.75
N VAL A 37 -6.15 -1.24 0.50
CA VAL A 37 -5.03 -0.44 -0.02
C VAL A 37 -4.89 0.88 0.75
N THR A 38 -5.98 1.59 0.99
CA THR A 38 -5.94 2.85 1.77
C THR A 38 -5.46 2.61 3.20
N CYS A 39 -5.97 1.59 3.90
CA CYS A 39 -5.52 1.27 5.25
C CYS A 39 -4.03 0.90 5.30
N ILE A 40 -3.51 0.16 4.31
CA ILE A 40 -2.08 -0.15 4.22
C ILE A 40 -1.25 1.14 4.10
N GLY A 41 -1.67 2.09 3.26
CA GLY A 41 -1.00 3.39 3.13
C GLY A 41 -1.03 4.20 4.44
N VAL A 42 -2.16 4.19 5.15
CA VAL A 42 -2.27 4.85 6.47
C VAL A 42 -1.33 4.21 7.49
N ILE A 43 -1.29 2.88 7.57
CA ILE A 43 -0.37 2.17 8.49
C ILE A 43 1.08 2.52 8.17
N ALA A 44 1.46 2.52 6.89
CA ALA A 44 2.80 2.91 6.46
C ALA A 44 3.16 4.34 6.89
N GLY A 45 2.22 5.27 6.77
CA GLY A 45 2.42 6.65 7.23
C GLY A 45 2.58 6.78 8.75
N VAL A 46 1.99 5.86 9.55
CA VAL A 46 2.09 5.90 11.02
C VAL A 46 3.34 5.20 11.53
N ILE A 47 3.70 4.05 10.95
CA ILE A 47 4.88 3.27 11.40
C ILE A 47 6.17 3.66 10.66
N GLU A 48 6.07 4.50 9.63
CA GLU A 48 7.19 5.10 8.89
C GLU A 48 8.27 4.06 8.51
N LYS A 49 9.50 4.24 9.01
CA LYS A 49 10.67 3.41 8.65
C LYS A 49 10.46 1.94 8.99
N ASP A 50 9.66 1.63 10.01
CA ASP A 50 9.34 0.25 10.40
C ASP A 50 8.49 -0.47 9.34
N PHE A 51 7.84 0.27 8.43
CA PHE A 51 7.13 -0.33 7.30
C PHE A 51 8.06 -1.07 6.33
N SER A 52 9.37 -0.84 6.41
CA SER A 52 10.38 -1.57 5.64
C SER A 52 10.27 -3.09 5.77
N LEU A 53 9.70 -3.60 6.88
CA LEU A 53 9.41 -5.01 7.14
C LEU A 53 8.34 -5.61 6.20
N TYR A 54 7.42 -4.78 5.71
CA TYR A 54 6.29 -5.22 4.87
C TYR A 54 6.47 -4.86 3.40
N TYR A 55 7.26 -3.83 3.11
CA TYR A 55 7.41 -3.24 1.78
C TYR A 55 7.68 -4.27 0.67
N ASP A 56 8.65 -5.16 0.86
CA ASP A 56 9.06 -6.11 -0.18
C ASP A 56 7.95 -7.12 -0.54
N SER A 57 7.00 -7.35 0.37
CA SER A 57 5.82 -8.20 0.14
C SER A 57 4.64 -7.44 -0.47
N ILE A 58 4.50 -6.15 -0.16
CA ILE A 58 3.36 -5.32 -0.58
C ILE A 58 3.57 -4.68 -1.94
N MET A 59 4.77 -4.14 -2.19
CA MET A 59 5.05 -3.38 -3.42
C MET A 59 4.75 -4.19 -4.69
N PRO A 60 5.12 -5.47 -4.82
CA PRO A 60 4.76 -6.27 -5.99
C PRO A 60 3.24 -6.39 -6.20
N VAL A 61 2.45 -6.52 -5.12
CA VAL A 61 0.98 -6.62 -5.19
C VAL A 61 0.38 -5.31 -5.72
N LEU A 62 0.88 -4.17 -5.25
CA LEU A 62 0.41 -2.87 -5.74
C LEU A 62 0.77 -2.64 -7.20
N LYS A 63 1.98 -3.02 -7.63
CA LYS A 63 2.39 -2.95 -9.04
C LYS A 63 1.45 -3.78 -9.92
N GLN A 64 1.14 -5.02 -9.52
CA GLN A 64 0.18 -5.86 -10.24
C GLN A 64 -1.21 -5.22 -10.36
N ILE A 65 -1.69 -4.55 -9.31
CA ILE A 65 -2.95 -3.82 -9.37
C ILE A 65 -2.85 -2.66 -10.37
N VAL A 66 -1.79 -1.85 -10.31
CA VAL A 66 -1.62 -0.70 -11.20
C VAL A 66 -1.54 -1.12 -12.68
N MET A 67 -0.86 -2.22 -12.99
CA MET A 67 -0.70 -2.74 -14.35
C MET A 67 -1.98 -3.39 -14.92
N HIS A 68 -2.80 -4.02 -14.07
CA HIS A 68 -3.88 -4.89 -14.55
C HIS A 68 -5.30 -4.37 -14.27
N ALA A 69 -5.48 -3.46 -13.32
CA ALA A 69 -6.78 -2.85 -13.01
C ALA A 69 -7.13 -1.72 -14.02
N VAL A 70 -7.19 -2.06 -15.30
CA VAL A 70 -7.41 -1.12 -16.42
C VAL A 70 -8.88 -0.94 -16.81
N GLY A 71 -9.79 -1.70 -16.20
CA GLY A 71 -11.23 -1.57 -16.44
C GLY A 71 -11.82 -0.30 -15.80
N GLU A 72 -12.87 0.26 -16.41
CA GLU A 72 -13.54 1.48 -15.93
C GLU A 72 -13.96 1.40 -14.45
N LYS A 73 -14.43 0.23 -14.02
CA LYS A 73 -14.86 -0.05 -12.64
C LYS A 73 -13.70 -0.23 -11.66
N GLU A 74 -12.47 -0.36 -12.14
CA GLU A 74 -11.27 -0.62 -11.34
C GLU A 74 -10.32 0.59 -11.30
N ASN A 75 -10.62 1.65 -12.07
CA ASN A 75 -9.86 2.91 -12.08
C ASN A 75 -9.63 3.46 -10.67
N ARG A 76 -10.64 3.36 -9.79
CA ARG A 76 -10.51 3.82 -8.40
C ARG A 76 -9.52 2.98 -7.61
N LEU A 77 -9.56 1.66 -7.77
CA LEU A 77 -8.60 0.75 -7.13
C LEU A 77 -7.17 1.01 -7.65
N ARG A 78 -7.01 1.18 -8.97
CA ARG A 78 -5.74 1.52 -9.60
C ARG A 78 -5.17 2.84 -9.07
N GLY A 79 -5.99 3.90 -8.99
CA GLY A 79 -5.59 5.19 -8.44
C GLY A 79 -5.15 5.10 -6.97
N LYS A 80 -5.93 4.40 -6.13
CA LYS A 80 -5.57 4.16 -4.73
C LYS A 80 -4.28 3.35 -4.57
N ALA A 81 -4.05 2.36 -5.44
CA ALA A 81 -2.82 1.57 -5.41
C ALA A 81 -1.59 2.44 -5.72
N PHE A 82 -1.70 3.33 -6.71
CA PHE A 82 -0.62 4.26 -7.03
C PHE A 82 -0.36 5.28 -5.92
N GLU A 83 -1.42 5.85 -5.33
CA GLU A 83 -1.30 6.72 -4.14
C GLU A 83 -0.60 5.98 -3.00
N CYS A 84 -1.00 4.72 -2.73
CA CYS A 84 -0.38 3.89 -1.72
C CYS A 84 1.11 3.65 -2.01
N MET A 85 1.51 3.36 -3.25
CA MET A 85 2.93 3.21 -3.63
C MET A 85 3.75 4.46 -3.28
N SER A 86 3.17 5.65 -3.48
CA SER A 86 3.82 6.92 -3.12
C SER A 86 3.99 7.07 -1.61
N LEU A 87 2.97 6.73 -0.81
CA LEU A 87 3.05 6.75 0.66
C LEU A 87 4.08 5.75 1.20
N LEU A 88 4.14 4.57 0.60
CA LEU A 88 5.12 3.54 0.93
C LEU A 88 6.54 4.03 0.65
N GLY A 89 6.74 4.71 -0.49
CA GLY A 89 8.02 5.32 -0.83
C GLY A 89 8.47 6.39 0.17
N LEU A 90 7.53 7.17 0.71
CA LEU A 90 7.81 8.12 1.80
C LEU A 90 8.21 7.39 3.09
N ALA A 91 7.50 6.31 3.45
CA ALA A 91 7.73 5.56 4.68
C ALA A 91 9.11 4.85 4.70
N VAL A 92 9.48 4.18 3.60
CA VAL A 92 10.75 3.41 3.52
C VAL A 92 11.95 4.25 3.09
N GLY A 93 11.70 5.44 2.55
CA GLY A 93 12.73 6.36 2.08
C GLY A 93 13.24 6.06 0.66
N LYS A 94 13.97 7.06 0.13
CA LYS A 94 14.40 7.12 -1.27
C LYS A 94 15.16 5.88 -1.75
N GLU A 95 16.14 5.41 -0.97
CA GLU A 95 17.04 4.33 -1.40
C GLU A 95 16.30 3.02 -1.65
N LYS A 96 15.36 2.68 -0.77
CA LYS A 96 14.54 1.46 -0.91
C LYS A 96 13.46 1.61 -1.98
N PHE A 97 12.90 2.81 -2.17
CA PHE A 97 11.85 3.05 -3.17
C PHE A 97 12.36 3.25 -4.61
N LEU A 98 13.61 3.70 -4.79
CA LEU A 98 14.15 4.09 -6.10
C LEU A 98 13.99 3.01 -7.20
N PRO A 99 14.22 1.71 -6.94
CA PRO A 99 14.03 0.67 -7.95
C PRO A 99 12.60 0.59 -8.48
N ASP A 100 11.60 0.83 -7.62
CA ASP A 100 10.18 0.74 -7.98
C ASP A 100 9.60 2.07 -8.50
N ALA A 101 10.26 3.20 -8.20
CA ALA A 101 9.79 4.53 -8.58
C ALA A 101 9.64 4.71 -10.10
N GLY A 102 10.58 4.16 -10.88
CA GLY A 102 10.57 4.25 -12.34
C GLY A 102 9.40 3.49 -12.98
N GLU A 103 9.14 2.27 -12.49
CA GLU A 103 8.00 1.45 -12.92
C GLU A 103 6.68 2.13 -12.56
N ALA A 104 6.55 2.64 -11.33
CA ALA A 104 5.33 3.33 -10.89
C ALA A 104 4.93 4.48 -11.83
N LEU A 105 5.89 5.32 -12.22
CA LEU A 105 5.65 6.47 -13.10
C LEU A 105 5.28 6.07 -14.52
N THR A 106 5.89 4.99 -15.04
CA THR A 106 5.66 4.51 -16.40
C THR A 106 4.26 3.91 -16.54
N GLU A 107 3.82 3.14 -15.55
CA GLU A 107 2.52 2.46 -15.57
C GLU A 107 1.31 3.39 -15.40
N MET A 108 1.54 4.68 -15.14
CA MET A 108 0.49 5.69 -14.98
C MET A 108 0.30 6.62 -16.19
N MET A 109 1.26 6.64 -17.12
CA MET A 109 1.20 7.43 -18.36
C MET A 109 0.40 6.71 -19.45
#